data_AF-A0AAD5EGZ0-F1
#
_entry.id   AF-A0AAD5EGZ0-F1
#
_cell.length_a   1.000
_cell.length_b   1.000
_cell.length_c   1.000
_cell.angle_alpha   90.00
_cell.angle_beta   90.00
_cell.angle_gamma   90.00
#
_symmetry.space_group_name_H-M   'P 1'
#
loop_
_entity.id
_entity.type
_entity.pdbx_description
1 polymer ?
#
loop_
_entity_poly.entity_id
_entity_poly.type
_entity_poly.pdbx_seq_one_letter_code
_entity_poly.pdbx_strand_id
1 'polypeptide(L)'
;MVAVSSSSQSLNAEVVSLEIAQTPSSQKVTISKVTSGTSETTYTDSSVSEASQVNAVPNSAVSSMENFEITLHQGVKLVKPISKSVSCKDVDIIDAFIYSPSIPDSIKDDLTQPCVLGVDEAGRGPVLGPMVYSVCYCPLSKYEDLKALGFADSKTLKEDERDRLFEILETNADIARSSIHALSPQSISAGMLRGQKYNLNEMAHESTIGLIRGVLDLGINITEIYVDTVGPPASYQAKLSRMFPGIDITVAKKADSTYPIVSAASIVAKVTRDAILKNWTFAEPNLSATIGQAFGSGYPSDPNTVRWLKENIDPVFGYPSIIRFSWSTTATILEKNAASVEWPDTEVKGSQKTLTKFVKEPETNSKLMQKLGLKAVADFV
;
A
#
# COMPACT_ATOMS: atom_id res chain seq x y z
N MET A 1 32.84 -44.23 30.52
CA MET A 1 33.84 -43.19 30.25
C MET A 1 33.11 -41.97 29.70
N VAL A 2 33.11 -40.90 30.50
CA VAL A 2 32.99 -39.46 30.19
C VAL A 2 31.85 -38.94 29.30
N ALA A 3 31.09 -38.02 29.90
CA ALA A 3 30.01 -37.16 29.39
C ALA A 3 30.49 -36.04 28.45
N VAL A 4 29.56 -35.39 27.71
CA VAL A 4 29.27 -33.93 27.78
C VAL A 4 27.86 -33.66 27.19
N SER A 5 27.12 -32.78 27.85
CA SER A 5 25.79 -32.22 27.58
C SER A 5 25.73 -31.24 26.38
N SER A 6 24.57 -31.14 25.72
CA SER A 6 24.01 -29.83 25.35
C SER A 6 22.49 -29.89 25.15
N SER A 7 21.86 -28.84 25.64
CA SER A 7 20.44 -28.57 25.81
C SER A 7 19.73 -28.15 24.51
N SER A 8 18.60 -28.78 24.19
CA SER A 8 17.63 -28.30 23.20
C SER A 8 16.38 -27.77 23.93
N GLN A 9 16.26 -26.44 24.02
CA GLN A 9 14.99 -25.79 24.36
C GLN A 9 14.10 -25.79 23.11
N SER A 10 12.96 -26.47 23.22
CA SER A 10 11.84 -26.40 22.30
C SER A 10 11.12 -25.05 22.46
N LEU A 11 11.13 -24.21 21.43
CA LEU A 11 10.21 -23.08 21.33
C LEU A 11 8.85 -23.62 20.89
N ASN A 12 7.87 -23.53 21.79
CA ASN A 12 6.47 -23.83 21.51
C ASN A 12 5.94 -22.87 20.44
N ALA A 13 5.54 -23.42 19.30
CA ALA A 13 4.73 -22.72 18.31
C ALA A 13 3.28 -22.68 18.81
N GLU A 14 2.79 -21.49 19.20
CA GLU A 14 1.35 -21.27 19.36
C GLU A 14 0.70 -21.19 17.98
N VAL A 15 -0.03 -22.26 17.61
CA VAL A 15 -0.92 -22.28 16.46
C VAL A 15 -2.25 -21.64 16.90
N VAL A 16 -2.50 -20.40 16.49
CA VAL A 16 -3.83 -19.81 16.60
C VAL A 16 -4.65 -20.27 15.40
N SER A 17 -5.57 -21.21 15.63
CA SER A 17 -6.54 -21.65 14.63
C SER A 17 -7.59 -20.56 14.40
N LEU A 18 -7.64 -20.02 13.17
CA LEU A 18 -8.69 -19.14 12.69
C LEU A 18 -9.80 -19.99 12.05
N GLU A 19 -10.94 -20.13 12.72
CA GLU A 19 -12.16 -20.62 12.07
C GLU A 19 -12.79 -19.50 11.23
N ILE A 20 -12.72 -19.64 9.91
CA ILE A 20 -13.38 -18.75 8.95
C ILE A 20 -14.80 -19.27 8.74
N ALA A 21 -15.77 -18.68 9.43
CA ALA A 21 -17.18 -18.89 9.08
C ALA A 21 -17.56 -18.01 7.88
N GLN A 22 -17.81 -18.63 6.73
CA GLN A 22 -18.29 -17.94 5.53
C GLN A 22 -19.77 -17.55 5.67
N THR A 23 -20.08 -16.25 5.58
CA THR A 23 -21.41 -15.78 5.14
C THR A 23 -21.27 -14.60 4.17
N PRO A 24 -22.13 -14.52 3.13
CA PRO A 24 -21.99 -13.54 2.06
C PRO A 24 -22.66 -12.22 2.45
N SER A 25 -21.87 -11.18 2.72
CA SER A 25 -22.14 -9.75 2.42
C SER A 25 -21.40 -8.73 3.29
N SER A 26 -20.68 -9.13 4.34
CA SER A 26 -19.80 -8.23 5.09
C SER A 26 -18.87 -9.05 6.00
N GLN A 27 -17.56 -8.84 5.93
CA GLN A 27 -16.64 -9.46 6.89
C GLN A 27 -16.42 -8.51 8.07
N LYS A 28 -16.89 -8.93 9.25
CA LYS A 28 -16.61 -8.29 10.54
C LYS A 28 -15.44 -9.03 11.19
N VAL A 29 -14.38 -8.31 11.56
CA VAL A 29 -13.27 -8.88 12.35
C VAL A 29 -13.26 -8.19 13.71
N THR A 30 -13.44 -8.96 14.78
CA THR A 30 -13.35 -8.50 16.17
C THR A 30 -12.02 -8.98 16.73
N ILE A 31 -11.19 -8.06 17.25
CA ILE A 31 -9.92 -8.41 17.91
C ILE A 31 -10.11 -8.15 19.41
N SER A 32 -10.23 -9.23 20.18
CA SER A 32 -10.25 -9.18 21.65
C SER A 32 -8.83 -9.33 22.18
N LYS A 33 -8.33 -8.36 22.97
CA LYS A 33 -7.06 -8.49 23.69
C LYS A 33 -7.29 -9.35 24.93
N VAL A 34 -6.83 -10.60 24.93
CA VAL A 34 -6.75 -11.42 26.14
C VAL A 34 -5.39 -11.14 26.80
N THR A 35 -5.41 -10.51 27.96
CA THR A 35 -4.23 -10.38 28.84
C THR A 35 -4.32 -11.47 29.89
N SER A 36 -3.57 -12.56 29.75
CA SER A 36 -3.35 -13.51 30.85
C SER A 36 -1.99 -13.22 31.49
N GLY A 37 -2.02 -12.56 32.65
CA GLY A 37 -0.87 -12.44 33.54
C GLY A 37 -0.61 -13.76 34.26
N THR A 38 0.65 -14.16 34.31
CA THR A 38 1.17 -15.28 35.09
C THR A 38 1.24 -14.93 36.57
N SER A 39 0.79 -15.85 37.43
CA SER A 39 1.29 -15.98 38.80
C SER A 39 1.27 -17.45 39.21
N GLU A 40 2.46 -18.02 39.39
CA GLU A 40 2.66 -19.28 40.12
C GLU A 40 2.35 -19.09 41.60
N THR A 41 1.60 -20.03 42.21
CA THR A 41 1.83 -20.43 43.60
C THR A 41 1.35 -21.85 43.81
N THR A 42 2.26 -22.71 44.26
CA THR A 42 2.02 -24.06 44.80
C THR A 42 1.37 -23.97 46.19
N TYR A 43 0.41 -24.85 46.51
CA TYR A 43 0.31 -25.67 47.74
C TYR A 43 -1.00 -26.50 47.78
N THR A 44 -0.97 -27.52 48.63
CA THR A 44 -1.75 -28.76 48.67
C THR A 44 -3.13 -28.71 49.36
N ASP A 45 -4.04 -29.54 48.83
CA ASP A 45 -5.19 -30.32 49.36
C ASP A 45 -5.93 -29.99 50.70
N SER A 46 -7.25 -30.30 50.67
CA SER A 46 -8.24 -30.62 51.74
C SER A 46 -9.37 -29.62 52.11
N SER A 47 -10.59 -30.00 51.68
CA SER A 47 -11.92 -30.01 52.35
C SER A 47 -12.48 -28.87 53.25
N VAL A 48 -13.67 -28.38 52.83
CA VAL A 48 -14.95 -28.15 53.57
C VAL A 48 -15.23 -26.80 54.31
N SER A 49 -16.41 -26.24 53.93
CA SER A 49 -17.45 -25.42 54.63
C SER A 49 -17.26 -23.95 55.06
N GLU A 50 -18.27 -23.17 54.63
CA GLU A 50 -19.05 -22.12 55.32
C GLU A 50 -18.53 -20.69 55.54
N ALA A 51 -19.50 -19.79 55.40
CA ALA A 51 -19.47 -18.34 55.32
C ALA A 51 -18.96 -17.59 56.56
N SER A 52 -18.38 -16.39 56.36
CA SER A 52 -18.82 -15.10 56.94
C SER A 52 -17.88 -13.94 56.58
N GLN A 53 -18.47 -12.75 56.44
CA GLN A 53 -17.91 -11.45 56.03
C GLN A 53 -16.84 -10.88 56.99
N VAL A 54 -15.90 -10.02 56.53
CA VAL A 54 -15.75 -8.58 56.87
C VAL A 54 -14.75 -7.85 55.91
N ASN A 55 -15.27 -6.83 55.20
CA ASN A 55 -14.74 -5.58 54.62
C ASN A 55 -13.24 -5.28 54.42
N ALA A 56 -12.88 -4.76 53.22
CA ALA A 56 -12.40 -3.36 53.03
C ALA A 56 -12.24 -2.93 51.53
N VAL A 57 -12.68 -1.68 51.24
CA VAL A 57 -12.38 -0.74 50.13
C VAL A 57 -12.89 -1.06 48.69
N PRO A 58 -13.77 -0.21 48.08
CA PRO A 58 -14.02 -0.24 46.64
C PRO A 58 -13.14 0.77 45.90
N ASN A 59 -12.30 0.24 45.01
CA ASN A 59 -11.53 1.00 44.03
C ASN A 59 -12.36 1.21 42.74
N SER A 60 -12.08 2.32 42.08
CA SER A 60 -12.76 2.91 40.92
C SER A 60 -12.66 2.12 39.61
N ALA A 61 -13.63 2.39 38.72
CA ALA A 61 -13.50 2.60 37.26
C ALA A 61 -14.61 1.91 36.46
N VAL A 62 -15.62 2.69 36.08
CA VAL A 62 -16.48 2.39 34.92
C VAL A 62 -16.05 3.37 33.83
N SER A 63 -15.43 2.88 32.76
CA SER A 63 -15.30 3.65 31.52
C SER A 63 -15.93 2.84 30.39
N SER A 64 -16.97 3.44 29.82
CA SER A 64 -17.71 3.03 28.64
C SER A 64 -16.81 2.64 27.47
N MET A 65 -17.06 1.46 26.91
CA MET A 65 -16.58 1.05 25.60
C MET A 65 -17.30 1.85 24.52
N GLU A 66 -16.59 2.66 23.75
CA GLU A 66 -17.05 3.13 22.44
C GLU A 66 -16.39 2.28 21.35
N ASN A 67 -17.22 1.56 20.60
CA ASN A 67 -16.81 0.80 19.43
C ASN A 67 -16.72 1.75 18.22
N PHE A 68 -15.58 1.80 17.53
CA PHE A 68 -15.45 2.56 16.29
C PHE A 68 -15.20 1.63 15.09
N GLU A 69 -16.11 1.71 14.11
CA GLU A 69 -16.06 0.96 12.84
C GLU A 69 -15.19 1.70 11.81
N ILE A 70 -14.19 1.02 11.24
CA ILE A 70 -13.40 1.53 10.10
C ILE A 70 -13.95 0.89 8.81
N THR A 71 -14.40 1.71 7.87
CA THR A 71 -14.75 1.27 6.51
C THR A 71 -13.54 1.48 5.58
N LEU A 72 -12.78 0.42 5.32
CA LEU A 72 -11.74 0.41 4.28
C LEU A 72 -12.35 -0.09 2.96
N HIS A 73 -12.05 0.59 1.86
CA HIS A 73 -12.43 0.14 0.51
C HIS A 73 -11.77 -1.21 0.17
N GLN A 74 -12.52 -2.05 -0.53
CA GLN A 74 -12.15 -3.42 -0.91
C GLN A 74 -10.73 -3.50 -1.52
N GLY A 75 -9.87 -4.37 -0.97
CA GLY A 75 -8.61 -4.81 -1.60
C GLY A 75 -7.32 -4.53 -0.81
N VAL A 76 -7.32 -3.67 0.20
CA VAL A 76 -6.07 -3.34 0.93
C VAL A 76 -5.74 -4.39 1.99
N LYS A 77 -4.66 -5.16 1.78
CA LYS A 77 -4.11 -6.06 2.80
C LYS A 77 -3.15 -5.31 3.72
N LEU A 78 -3.34 -5.46 5.03
CA LEU A 78 -2.41 -5.00 6.08
C LEU A 78 -1.24 -5.99 6.18
N VAL A 79 -0.01 -5.53 5.93
CA VAL A 79 1.20 -6.36 6.00
C VAL A 79 2.15 -5.81 7.07
N LYS A 80 2.86 -6.70 7.78
CA LYS A 80 3.90 -6.40 8.79
C LYS A 80 5.16 -5.75 8.16
N PRO A 81 6.10 -5.18 8.97
CA PRO A 81 7.23 -4.40 8.46
C PRO A 81 8.05 -5.17 7.45
N ILE A 82 8.34 -4.55 6.30
CA ILE A 82 9.29 -5.06 5.33
C ILE A 82 10.69 -4.66 5.82
N SER A 83 11.24 -5.42 6.76
CA SER A 83 12.68 -5.44 7.01
C SER A 83 13.33 -6.47 6.07
N LYS A 84 14.66 -6.40 5.90
CA LYS A 84 15.48 -7.33 5.08
C LYS A 84 15.17 -8.83 5.28
N SER A 85 14.45 -9.23 6.33
CA SER A 85 14.11 -10.60 6.67
C SER A 85 12.66 -11.03 6.38
N VAL A 86 11.78 -10.18 5.85
CA VAL A 86 10.46 -10.62 5.37
C VAL A 86 10.53 -10.85 3.87
N SER A 87 10.67 -12.12 3.49
CA SER A 87 10.59 -12.49 2.08
C SER A 87 9.20 -12.15 1.55
N CYS A 88 9.14 -11.42 0.43
CA CYS A 88 7.91 -11.13 -0.31
C CYS A 88 7.28 -12.41 -0.94
N LYS A 89 7.55 -13.59 -0.40
CA LYS A 89 7.12 -14.88 -0.96
C LYS A 89 5.62 -15.11 -0.86
N ASP A 90 4.93 -14.42 0.05
CA ASP A 90 3.52 -14.70 0.38
C ASP A 90 2.56 -13.53 0.07
N VAL A 91 3.03 -12.48 -0.61
CA VAL A 91 2.17 -11.37 -1.04
C VAL A 91 2.21 -11.28 -2.55
N ASP A 92 1.21 -11.89 -3.19
CA ASP A 92 0.89 -11.56 -4.58
C ASP A 92 0.50 -10.07 -4.61
N ILE A 93 1.40 -9.22 -5.13
CA ILE A 93 1.16 -7.78 -5.28
C ILE A 93 0.25 -7.58 -6.50
N ILE A 94 -0.97 -8.08 -6.38
CA ILE A 94 -2.06 -7.85 -7.33
C ILE A 94 -2.74 -6.54 -6.95
N ASP A 95 -2.95 -6.32 -5.65
CA ASP A 95 -3.58 -5.11 -5.10
C ASP A 95 -2.57 -4.18 -4.41
N ALA A 96 -3.01 -2.95 -4.15
CA ALA A 96 -2.27 -2.02 -3.32
C ALA A 96 -2.20 -2.51 -1.87
N PHE A 97 -1.07 -2.29 -1.21
CA PHE A 97 -0.92 -2.60 0.21
C PHE A 97 -0.41 -1.40 1.01
N ILE A 98 -0.83 -1.36 2.27
CA ILE A 98 -0.42 -0.34 3.22
C ILE A 98 0.37 -1.03 4.33
N TYR A 99 1.56 -0.50 4.58
CA TYR A 99 2.28 -0.81 5.80
C TYR A 99 1.80 0.13 6.90
N SER A 100 1.29 -0.46 7.99
CA SER A 100 0.61 0.27 9.05
C SER A 100 1.52 1.28 9.75
N PRO A 101 0.98 2.44 10.13
CA PRO A 101 1.70 3.39 10.98
C PRO A 101 1.93 2.81 12.38
N SER A 102 3.07 3.15 12.95
CA SER A 102 3.48 2.78 14.31
C SER A 102 3.92 4.01 15.10
N ILE A 103 3.61 4.08 16.38
CA ILE A 103 3.97 5.23 17.22
C ILE A 103 5.48 5.20 17.53
N PRO A 104 6.23 6.32 17.37
CA PRO A 104 7.63 6.40 17.76
C PRO A 104 7.79 6.14 19.25
N ASP A 105 8.84 5.42 19.63
CA ASP A 105 9.00 4.91 20.99
C ASP A 105 9.09 6.04 22.04
N SER A 106 9.56 7.22 21.64
CA SER A 106 9.69 8.41 22.49
C SER A 106 8.38 9.11 22.86
N ILE A 107 7.30 8.89 22.09
CA ILE A 107 5.98 9.52 22.33
C ILE A 107 4.89 8.51 22.66
N LYS A 108 5.24 7.23 22.85
CA LYS A 108 4.27 6.18 23.21
C LYS A 108 3.45 6.52 24.45
N ASP A 109 4.06 7.20 25.41
CA ASP A 109 3.43 7.57 26.69
C ASP A 109 2.78 8.96 26.66
N ASP A 110 3.09 9.79 25.66
CA ASP A 110 2.54 11.14 25.50
C ASP A 110 2.42 11.53 24.02
N LEU A 111 1.25 11.25 23.45
CA LEU A 111 0.93 11.56 22.05
C LEU A 111 0.64 13.04 21.80
N THR A 112 0.59 13.86 22.86
CA THR A 112 0.34 15.31 22.73
C THR A 112 1.57 16.08 22.28
N GLN A 113 2.76 15.45 22.34
CA GLN A 113 3.99 16.06 21.86
C GLN A 113 3.89 16.41 20.37
N PRO A 114 4.24 17.66 19.99
CA PRO A 114 4.11 18.11 18.61
C PRO A 114 5.11 17.37 17.71
N CYS A 115 4.63 16.91 16.58
CA CYS A 115 5.36 16.11 15.61
C CYS A 115 5.34 16.74 14.22
N VAL A 116 6.40 16.48 13.47
CA VAL A 116 6.53 16.84 12.06
C VAL A 116 6.39 15.59 11.19
N LEU A 117 5.77 15.74 10.02
CA LEU A 117 5.58 14.68 9.04
C LEU A 117 6.12 15.10 7.67
N GLY A 118 6.86 14.21 7.03
CA GLY A 118 7.37 14.35 5.67
C GLY A 118 6.70 13.35 4.74
N VAL A 119 6.40 13.76 3.51
CA VAL A 119 5.78 12.93 2.47
C VAL A 119 6.62 12.95 1.22
N ASP A 120 6.87 11.77 0.65
CA ASP A 120 7.50 11.62 -0.67
C ASP A 120 7.04 10.33 -1.37
N GLU A 121 7.37 10.19 -2.66
CA GLU A 121 7.07 9.01 -3.47
C GLU A 121 8.28 8.46 -4.24
N ALA A 122 8.16 7.21 -4.68
CA ALA A 122 9.08 6.58 -5.60
C ALA A 122 8.33 5.78 -6.69
N GLY A 123 8.88 5.75 -7.90
CA GLY A 123 8.34 4.93 -8.97
C GLY A 123 7.17 5.54 -9.72
N ARG A 124 7.03 6.87 -9.75
CA ARG A 124 5.97 7.55 -10.50
C ARG A 124 6.10 7.41 -12.02
N GLY A 125 7.31 7.54 -12.58
CA GLY A 125 7.56 7.54 -14.03
C GLY A 125 7.70 6.17 -14.75
N PRO A 126 8.26 5.11 -14.12
CA PRO A 126 8.46 3.80 -14.75
C PRO A 126 7.20 3.19 -15.37
N VAL A 127 7.38 2.46 -16.48
CA VAL A 127 6.33 1.64 -17.14
C VAL A 127 6.08 0.32 -16.40
N LEU A 128 6.94 -0.03 -15.45
CA LEU A 128 6.89 -1.29 -14.71
C LEU A 128 7.11 -1.07 -13.21
N GLY A 129 6.62 -2.03 -12.44
CA GLY A 129 6.74 -2.05 -10.99
C GLY A 129 5.76 -1.14 -10.26
N PRO A 130 5.77 -1.17 -8.93
CA PRO A 130 4.84 -0.40 -8.11
C PRO A 130 5.21 1.09 -8.06
N MET A 131 4.25 1.91 -7.66
CA MET A 131 4.48 3.28 -7.20
C MET A 131 4.30 3.29 -5.68
N VAL A 132 5.32 3.72 -4.94
CA VAL A 132 5.34 3.67 -3.47
C VAL A 132 5.27 5.09 -2.93
N TYR A 133 4.26 5.36 -2.12
CA TYR A 133 4.17 6.55 -1.29
C TYR A 133 4.67 6.22 0.11
N SER A 134 5.36 7.18 0.72
CA SER A 134 5.84 7.06 2.09
C SER A 134 5.55 8.33 2.86
N VAL A 135 5.24 8.15 4.15
CA VAL A 135 5.29 9.21 5.15
C VAL A 135 6.31 8.84 6.21
N CYS A 136 7.06 9.82 6.68
CA CYS A 136 7.93 9.70 7.84
C CYS A 136 7.51 10.76 8.86
N TYR A 137 7.45 10.41 10.15
CA TYR A 137 7.06 11.34 11.19
C TYR A 137 7.95 11.19 12.42
N CYS A 138 8.23 12.33 13.04
CA CYS A 138 9.22 12.51 14.10
C CYS A 138 8.71 13.56 15.10
N PRO A 139 8.86 13.35 16.43
CA PRO A 139 8.63 14.40 17.41
C PRO A 139 9.55 15.60 17.17
N LEU A 140 9.05 16.82 17.32
CA LEU A 140 9.87 18.03 17.11
C LEU A 140 11.08 18.07 18.07
N SER A 141 10.95 17.49 19.26
CA SER A 141 12.05 17.34 20.22
C SER A 141 13.21 16.48 19.72
N LYS A 142 12.97 15.62 18.72
CA LYS A 142 13.92 14.67 18.11
C LYS A 142 14.33 15.07 16.69
N TYR A 143 13.91 16.23 16.21
CA TYR A 143 14.17 16.65 14.84
C TYR A 143 15.66 16.88 14.53
N GLU A 144 16.41 17.44 15.49
CA GLU A 144 17.86 17.60 15.34
C GLU A 144 18.60 16.25 15.38
N ASP A 145 18.12 15.28 16.16
CA ASP A 145 18.64 13.91 16.15
C ASP A 145 18.45 13.28 14.76
N LEU A 146 17.26 13.41 14.16
CA LEU A 146 16.98 12.96 12.79
C LEU A 146 17.92 13.61 11.77
N LYS A 147 18.21 14.91 11.91
CA LYS A 147 19.13 15.62 11.03
C LYS A 147 20.57 15.12 11.17
N ALA A 148 20.99 14.78 12.40
CA ALA A 148 22.31 14.23 12.68
C ALA A 148 22.52 12.82 12.07
N LEU A 149 21.44 12.07 11.78
CA LEU A 149 21.51 10.78 11.10
C LEU A 149 21.89 10.87 9.60
N GLY A 150 21.99 12.08 9.03
CA GLY A 150 22.54 12.28 7.68
C GLY A 150 21.50 12.35 6.55
N PHE A 151 20.21 12.50 6.87
CA PHE A 151 19.15 12.59 5.86
C PHE A 151 19.16 13.90 5.02
N ALA A 152 20.00 14.90 5.32
CA ALA A 152 19.92 16.22 4.70
C ALA A 152 20.62 16.38 3.32
N ASP A 153 21.56 15.50 2.95
CA ASP A 153 22.41 15.70 1.75
C ASP A 153 22.26 14.56 0.72
N SER A 154 21.02 14.32 0.27
CA SER A 154 20.66 13.09 -0.46
C SER A 154 20.74 13.17 -1.98
N LYS A 155 21.34 14.22 -2.56
CA LYS A 155 21.52 14.26 -4.01
C LYS A 155 22.53 13.18 -4.40
N THR A 156 22.02 12.13 -5.05
CA THR A 156 22.76 10.95 -5.55
C THR A 156 23.30 9.98 -4.50
N LEU A 157 22.48 9.60 -3.50
CA LEU A 157 22.77 8.40 -2.72
C LEU A 157 22.70 7.13 -3.58
N LYS A 158 23.71 6.27 -3.45
CA LYS A 158 23.71 4.93 -4.06
C LYS A 158 22.72 4.01 -3.33
N GLU A 159 22.35 2.90 -3.98
CA GLU A 159 21.45 1.89 -3.41
C GLU A 159 21.91 1.44 -2.01
N ASP A 160 23.17 1.04 -1.87
CA ASP A 160 23.73 0.57 -0.58
C ASP A 160 23.62 1.61 0.55
N GLU A 161 23.78 2.90 0.24
CA GLU A 161 23.69 3.96 1.26
C GLU A 161 22.23 4.25 1.63
N ARG A 162 21.30 4.14 0.67
CA ARG A 162 19.86 4.24 0.98
C ARG A 162 19.42 3.07 1.87
N ASP A 163 19.89 1.87 1.59
CA ASP A 163 19.61 0.67 2.40
C ASP A 163 20.16 0.83 3.82
N ARG A 164 21.37 1.38 3.96
CA ARG A 164 21.96 1.68 5.27
C ARG A 164 21.15 2.72 6.04
N LEU A 165 20.76 3.82 5.40
CA LEU A 165 19.97 4.87 6.05
C LEU A 165 18.57 4.37 6.44
N PHE A 166 17.97 3.50 5.63
CA PHE A 166 16.72 2.83 5.98
C PHE A 166 16.88 1.93 7.22
N GLU A 167 17.95 1.15 7.29
CA GLU A 167 18.25 0.31 8.47
C GLU A 167 18.52 1.14 9.73
N ILE A 168 19.18 2.29 9.59
CA ILE A 168 19.35 3.27 10.66
C ILE A 168 17.99 3.81 11.12
N LEU A 169 17.10 4.19 10.19
CA LEU A 169 15.77 4.70 10.54
C LEU A 169 14.95 3.64 11.31
N GLU A 170 14.96 2.39 10.85
CA GLU A 170 14.24 1.28 11.49
C GLU A 170 14.80 0.95 12.89
N THR A 171 16.12 1.04 13.07
CA THR A 171 16.76 0.78 14.36
C THR A 171 16.54 1.92 15.35
N ASN A 172 16.42 3.16 14.88
CA ASN A 172 16.17 4.37 15.69
C ASN A 172 14.68 4.73 15.72
N ALA A 173 13.85 3.72 16.02
CA ALA A 173 12.41 3.81 16.12
C ALA A 173 11.88 4.81 17.18
N ASP A 174 12.75 5.26 18.09
CA ASP A 174 12.47 6.32 19.06
C ASP A 174 12.54 7.73 18.42
N ILE A 175 13.34 7.90 17.37
CA ILE A 175 13.49 9.18 16.68
C ILE A 175 12.37 9.37 15.67
N ALA A 176 12.14 8.39 14.80
CA ALA A 176 11.16 8.52 13.73
C ALA A 176 10.56 7.16 13.35
N ARG A 177 9.36 7.22 12.79
CA ARG A 177 8.68 6.07 12.20
C ARG A 177 8.19 6.42 10.81
N SER A 178 7.99 5.39 9.98
CA SER A 178 7.49 5.56 8.63
C SER A 178 6.28 4.67 8.35
N SER A 179 5.52 5.03 7.32
CA SER A 179 4.40 4.25 6.82
C SER A 179 4.38 4.36 5.31
N ILE A 180 3.98 3.29 4.64
CA ILE A 180 4.00 3.24 3.19
C ILE A 180 2.66 2.82 2.61
N HIS A 181 2.40 3.27 1.40
CA HIS A 181 1.33 2.79 0.55
C HIS A 181 1.92 2.45 -0.81
N ALA A 182 2.03 1.17 -1.11
CA ALA A 182 2.53 0.67 -2.39
C ALA A 182 1.35 0.36 -3.32
N LEU A 183 1.23 1.12 -4.40
CA LEU A 183 0.27 0.91 -5.47
C LEU A 183 0.84 -0.07 -6.50
N SER A 184 0.18 -1.21 -6.69
CA SER A 184 0.59 -2.22 -7.67
C SER A 184 0.46 -1.70 -9.11
N PRO A 185 1.29 -2.17 -10.07
CA PRO A 185 1.12 -1.85 -11.48
C PRO A 185 -0.30 -2.11 -12.02
N GLN A 186 -0.95 -3.16 -11.53
CA GLN A 186 -2.29 -3.59 -11.88
C GLN A 186 -3.34 -2.65 -11.29
N SER A 187 -3.19 -2.24 -10.02
CA SER A 187 -4.06 -1.22 -9.41
C SER A 187 -3.97 0.12 -10.15
N ILE A 188 -2.76 0.52 -10.55
CA ILE A 188 -2.55 1.74 -11.35
C ILE A 188 -3.21 1.60 -12.72
N SER A 189 -3.02 0.46 -13.38
CA SER A 189 -3.60 0.20 -14.71
C SER A 189 -5.12 0.16 -14.66
N ALA A 190 -5.69 -0.62 -13.74
CA ALA A 190 -7.13 -0.74 -13.53
C ALA A 190 -7.77 0.60 -13.14
N GLY A 191 -7.11 1.37 -12.27
CA GLY A 191 -7.54 2.70 -11.89
C GLY A 191 -7.61 3.65 -13.09
N MET A 192 -6.56 3.71 -13.89
CA MET A 192 -6.45 4.67 -15.01
C MET A 192 -7.24 4.28 -16.27
N LEU A 193 -7.45 2.98 -16.51
CA LEU A 193 -8.15 2.46 -17.70
C LEU A 193 -9.64 2.18 -17.47
N ARG A 194 -10.17 2.48 -16.27
CA ARG A 194 -11.61 2.34 -16.00
C ARG A 194 -12.43 3.36 -16.78
N GLY A 195 -13.71 3.07 -17.03
CA GLY A 195 -14.60 3.95 -17.79
C GLY A 195 -14.82 5.35 -17.17
N GLN A 196 -14.69 5.49 -15.85
CA GLN A 196 -14.70 6.79 -15.16
C GLN A 196 -13.29 7.36 -15.06
N LYS A 197 -13.09 8.58 -15.57
CA LYS A 197 -11.78 9.26 -15.54
C LYS A 197 -11.21 9.29 -14.11
N TYR A 198 -10.08 8.62 -13.92
CA TYR A 198 -9.32 8.60 -12.67
C TYR A 198 -7.84 8.60 -13.04
N ASN A 199 -7.18 9.72 -12.79
CA ASN A 199 -5.83 9.94 -13.29
C ASN A 199 -4.78 9.70 -12.20
N LEU A 200 -3.52 9.59 -12.61
CA LEU A 200 -2.41 9.33 -11.71
C LEU A 200 -2.26 10.39 -10.60
N ASN A 201 -2.64 11.65 -10.84
CA ASN A 201 -2.60 12.68 -9.79
C ASN A 201 -3.67 12.46 -8.73
N GLU A 202 -4.85 11.98 -9.10
CA GLU A 202 -5.91 11.65 -8.14
C GLU A 202 -5.49 10.46 -7.28
N MET A 203 -4.96 9.39 -7.89
CA MET A 203 -4.35 8.26 -7.17
C MET A 203 -3.26 8.72 -6.21
N ALA A 204 -2.35 9.57 -6.68
CA ALA A 204 -1.27 10.13 -5.88
C ALA A 204 -1.79 10.88 -4.65
N HIS A 205 -2.74 11.79 -4.85
CA HIS A 205 -3.32 12.56 -3.77
C HIS A 205 -4.04 11.67 -2.76
N GLU A 206 -4.80 10.68 -3.21
CA GLU A 206 -5.51 9.74 -2.33
C GLU A 206 -4.54 8.91 -1.49
N SER A 207 -3.45 8.42 -2.09
CA SER A 207 -2.41 7.71 -1.34
C SER A 207 -1.76 8.59 -0.27
N THR A 208 -1.38 9.82 -0.59
CA THR A 208 -0.83 10.76 0.40
C THR A 208 -1.83 11.07 1.52
N ILE A 209 -3.08 11.41 1.16
CA ILE A 209 -4.12 11.74 2.12
C ILE A 209 -4.41 10.55 3.05
N GLY A 210 -4.48 9.34 2.48
CA GLY A 210 -4.70 8.11 3.24
C GLY A 210 -3.60 7.87 4.27
N LEU A 211 -2.33 8.07 3.90
CA LEU A 211 -1.21 7.93 4.82
C LEU A 211 -1.23 8.98 5.92
N ILE A 212 -1.48 10.26 5.59
CA ILE A 212 -1.57 11.33 6.60
C ILE A 212 -2.71 11.03 7.58
N ARG A 213 -3.89 10.64 7.09
CA ARG A 213 -5.02 10.23 7.94
C ARG A 213 -4.67 9.07 8.84
N GLY A 214 -4.04 8.02 8.29
CA GLY A 214 -3.62 6.86 9.07
C GLY A 214 -2.72 7.22 10.24
N VAL A 215 -1.83 8.22 10.09
CA VAL A 215 -0.98 8.71 11.19
C VAL A 215 -1.79 9.53 12.21
N LEU A 216 -2.70 10.40 11.75
CA LEU A 216 -3.57 11.18 12.63
C LEU A 216 -4.54 10.31 13.44
N ASP A 217 -5.04 9.22 12.85
CA ASP A 217 -5.96 8.27 13.48
C ASP A 217 -5.28 7.49 14.63
N LEU A 218 -3.93 7.49 14.71
CA LEU A 218 -3.19 7.00 15.88
C LEU A 218 -3.22 7.96 17.08
N GLY A 219 -3.78 9.16 16.92
CA GLY A 219 -3.80 10.20 17.94
C GLY A 219 -2.49 10.99 18.07
N ILE A 220 -1.55 10.83 17.13
CA ILE A 220 -0.28 11.58 17.13
C ILE A 220 -0.56 13.05 16.78
N ASN A 221 -0.07 13.98 17.61
CA ASN A 221 -0.21 15.41 17.38
C ASN A 221 0.73 15.92 16.27
N ILE A 222 0.31 15.80 15.01
CA ILE A 222 1.04 16.37 13.87
C ILE A 222 0.76 17.86 13.75
N THR A 223 1.78 18.69 13.90
CA THR A 223 1.68 20.16 13.78
C THR A 223 2.20 20.70 12.46
N GLU A 224 3.12 19.98 11.81
CA GLU A 224 3.78 20.39 10.57
C GLU A 224 3.82 19.24 9.55
N ILE A 225 3.46 19.50 8.30
CA ILE A 225 3.55 18.55 7.18
C ILE A 225 4.34 19.17 6.02
N TYR A 226 5.38 18.48 5.59
CA TYR A 226 6.18 18.82 4.41
C TYR A 226 5.98 17.78 3.31
N VAL A 227 5.67 18.22 2.10
CA VAL A 227 5.36 17.32 0.96
C VAL A 227 6.22 17.67 -0.24
N ASP A 228 6.90 16.67 -0.82
CA ASP A 228 7.52 16.83 -2.13
C ASP A 228 6.47 16.76 -3.26
N THR A 229 6.63 17.58 -4.29
CA THR A 229 5.76 17.50 -5.45
C THR A 229 6.51 17.72 -6.76
N VAL A 230 6.11 16.95 -7.77
CA VAL A 230 6.49 17.18 -9.16
C VAL A 230 5.64 18.27 -9.84
N GLY A 231 4.47 18.58 -9.28
CA GLY A 231 3.45 19.48 -9.86
C GLY A 231 3.49 20.92 -9.34
N PRO A 232 2.48 21.74 -9.66
CA PRO A 232 2.30 23.09 -9.09
C PRO A 232 1.96 23.01 -7.59
N PRO A 233 2.85 23.46 -6.68
CA PRO A 233 2.66 23.25 -5.25
C PRO A 233 1.42 23.95 -4.67
N ALA A 234 1.11 25.15 -5.15
CA ALA A 234 0.02 25.97 -4.60
C ALA A 234 -1.35 25.28 -4.62
N SER A 235 -1.70 24.61 -5.72
CA SER A 235 -2.97 23.90 -5.85
C SER A 235 -3.06 22.69 -4.92
N TYR A 236 -1.94 21.99 -4.73
CA TYR A 236 -1.88 20.81 -3.88
C TYR A 236 -1.88 21.19 -2.40
N GLN A 237 -1.11 22.22 -2.04
CA GLN A 237 -1.10 22.79 -0.69
C GLN A 237 -2.50 23.26 -0.28
N ALA A 238 -3.18 24.04 -1.12
CA ALA A 238 -4.55 24.49 -0.82
C ALA A 238 -5.53 23.32 -0.63
N LYS A 239 -5.37 22.23 -1.39
CA LYS A 239 -6.16 21.02 -1.22
C LYS A 239 -5.89 20.36 0.13
N LEU A 240 -4.62 20.18 0.51
CA LEU A 240 -4.24 19.55 1.78
C LEU A 240 -4.63 20.41 2.98
N SER A 241 -4.34 21.71 2.96
CA SER A 241 -4.70 22.65 4.05
C SER A 241 -6.21 22.71 4.28
N ARG A 242 -7.03 22.55 3.23
CA ARG A 242 -8.49 22.45 3.39
C ARG A 242 -8.92 21.13 4.03
N MET A 243 -8.20 20.04 3.77
CA MET A 243 -8.54 18.71 4.28
C MET A 243 -8.07 18.48 5.72
N PHE A 244 -6.98 19.13 6.10
CA PHE A 244 -6.35 19.02 7.42
C PHE A 244 -6.21 20.41 8.04
N PRO A 245 -7.34 21.04 8.45
CA PRO A 245 -7.30 22.36 9.06
C PRO A 245 -6.57 22.31 10.41
N GLY A 246 -5.74 23.31 10.69
CA GLY A 246 -5.01 23.42 11.96
C GLY A 246 -3.59 22.85 11.95
N ILE A 247 -3.18 22.21 10.85
CA ILE A 247 -1.80 21.75 10.64
C ILE A 247 -1.11 22.71 9.66
N ASP A 248 0.14 23.08 9.92
CA ASP A 248 0.93 23.85 8.96
C ASP A 248 1.42 22.93 7.84
N ILE A 249 1.00 23.20 6.60
CA ILE A 249 1.30 22.33 5.46
C ILE A 249 2.08 23.12 4.42
N THR A 250 3.29 22.66 4.16
CA THR A 250 4.17 23.21 3.12
C THR A 250 4.37 22.17 2.03
N VAL A 251 3.94 22.51 0.81
CA VAL A 251 4.24 21.70 -0.38
C VAL A 251 5.31 22.43 -1.17
N ALA A 252 6.43 21.75 -1.44
CA ALA A 252 7.55 22.33 -2.16
C ALA A 252 8.10 21.36 -3.20
N LYS A 253 8.81 21.90 -4.20
CA LYS A 253 9.57 21.09 -5.14
C LYS A 253 10.95 20.83 -4.54
N LYS A 254 11.47 19.60 -4.67
CA LYS A 254 12.76 19.20 -4.08
C LYS A 254 12.75 19.38 -2.56
N ALA A 255 11.62 19.07 -1.94
CA ALA A 255 11.45 19.15 -0.50
C ALA A 255 12.36 18.13 0.21
N ASP A 256 12.64 17.00 -0.43
CA ASP A 256 13.64 16.00 -0.03
C ASP A 256 15.05 16.59 0.20
N SER A 257 15.42 17.60 -0.58
CA SER A 257 16.72 18.28 -0.47
C SER A 257 16.75 19.37 0.61
N THR A 258 15.59 19.74 1.16
CA THR A 258 15.44 20.89 2.07
C THR A 258 15.07 20.44 3.47
N TYR A 259 14.21 19.42 3.58
CA TYR A 259 13.65 18.95 4.83
C TYR A 259 14.09 17.50 5.10
N PRO A 260 14.91 17.25 6.15
CA PRO A 260 15.36 15.90 6.51
C PRO A 260 14.22 14.88 6.66
N ILE A 261 13.06 15.29 7.15
CA ILE A 261 11.90 14.40 7.30
C ILE A 261 11.33 13.92 5.95
N VAL A 262 11.35 14.79 4.93
CA VAL A 262 10.94 14.44 3.57
C VAL A 262 11.99 13.53 2.93
N SER A 263 13.28 13.81 3.16
CA SER A 263 14.35 12.93 2.71
C SER A 263 14.26 11.53 3.31
N ALA A 264 13.92 11.40 4.60
CA ALA A 264 13.66 10.12 5.24
C ALA A 264 12.49 9.37 4.56
N ALA A 265 11.36 10.06 4.31
CA ALA A 265 10.25 9.48 3.55
C ALA A 265 10.67 9.03 2.14
N SER A 266 11.51 9.84 1.47
CA SER A 266 12.07 9.56 0.15
C SER A 266 12.89 8.27 0.11
N ILE A 267 13.75 8.07 1.11
CA ILE A 267 14.58 6.88 1.23
C ILE A 267 13.68 5.65 1.45
N VAL A 268 12.73 5.73 2.38
CA VAL A 268 11.77 4.64 2.64
C VAL A 268 11.01 4.25 1.36
N ALA A 269 10.49 5.22 0.60
CA ALA A 269 9.78 4.95 -0.64
C ALA A 269 10.68 4.26 -1.68
N LYS A 270 11.91 4.75 -1.87
CA LYS A 270 12.89 4.23 -2.83
C LYS A 270 13.36 2.82 -2.47
N VAL A 271 13.79 2.60 -1.23
CA VAL A 271 14.25 1.28 -0.74
C VAL A 271 13.13 0.26 -0.85
N THR A 272 11.91 0.64 -0.43
CA THR A 272 10.76 -0.28 -0.52
C THR A 272 10.44 -0.63 -1.97
N ARG A 273 10.41 0.34 -2.89
CA ARG A 273 10.19 0.08 -4.31
C ARG A 273 11.24 -0.87 -4.87
N ASP A 274 12.51 -0.58 -4.61
CA ASP A 274 13.63 -1.34 -5.16
C ASP A 274 13.65 -2.78 -4.58
N ALA A 275 13.30 -2.94 -3.29
CA ALA A 275 13.11 -4.24 -2.66
C ALA A 275 11.93 -5.03 -3.25
N ILE A 276 10.80 -4.38 -3.54
CA ILE A 276 9.65 -5.02 -4.21
C ILE A 276 10.05 -5.49 -5.61
N LEU A 277 10.77 -4.68 -6.38
CA LEU A 277 11.22 -5.05 -7.73
C LEU A 277 12.22 -6.21 -7.71
N LYS A 278 13.17 -6.21 -6.77
CA LYS A 278 14.19 -7.26 -6.63
C LYS A 278 13.58 -8.61 -6.22
N ASN A 279 12.52 -8.58 -5.42
CA ASN A 279 11.80 -9.77 -4.95
C ASN A 279 10.48 -9.99 -5.70
N TRP A 280 10.33 -9.39 -6.89
CA TRP A 280 9.08 -9.46 -7.63
C TRP A 280 8.76 -10.91 -7.99
N THR A 281 7.57 -11.36 -7.60
CA THR A 281 7.04 -12.67 -7.97
C THR A 281 5.87 -12.44 -8.90
N PHE A 282 5.93 -13.04 -10.09
CA PHE A 282 4.84 -12.98 -11.05
C PHE A 282 3.63 -13.77 -10.54
N ALA A 283 2.45 -13.17 -10.60
CA ALA A 283 1.20 -13.85 -10.27
C ALA A 283 0.86 -14.95 -11.31
N GLU A 284 1.43 -14.83 -12.51
CA GLU A 284 1.26 -15.77 -13.61
C GLU A 284 2.06 -17.08 -13.37
N PRO A 285 1.41 -18.26 -13.41
CA PRO A 285 2.09 -19.54 -13.18
C PRO A 285 3.23 -19.78 -14.16
N ASN A 286 4.36 -20.29 -13.66
CA ASN A 286 5.58 -20.65 -14.43
C ASN A 286 6.30 -19.49 -15.12
N LEU A 287 5.81 -18.25 -15.02
CA LEU A 287 6.38 -17.13 -15.77
C LEU A 287 7.75 -16.69 -15.24
N SER A 288 7.96 -16.80 -13.92
CA SER A 288 9.25 -16.51 -13.28
C SER A 288 10.41 -17.38 -13.78
N ALA A 289 10.12 -18.55 -14.37
CA ALA A 289 11.13 -19.44 -14.95
C ALA A 289 11.41 -19.13 -16.43
N THR A 290 10.49 -18.46 -17.13
CA THR A 290 10.55 -18.21 -18.57
C THR A 290 10.97 -16.77 -18.89
N ILE A 291 10.56 -15.81 -18.07
CA ILE A 291 10.85 -14.39 -18.26
C ILE A 291 12.02 -13.97 -17.38
N GLY A 292 13.07 -13.47 -18.02
CA GLY A 292 14.21 -12.90 -17.30
C GLY A 292 13.85 -11.58 -16.62
N GLN A 293 14.31 -11.39 -15.38
CA GLN A 293 14.10 -10.16 -14.60
C GLN A 293 15.05 -9.00 -14.98
N ALA A 294 15.67 -9.07 -16.16
CA ALA A 294 16.56 -8.03 -16.68
C ALA A 294 15.76 -6.86 -17.28
N PHE A 295 14.92 -6.22 -16.46
CA PHE A 295 13.95 -5.20 -16.86
C PHE A 295 14.58 -3.87 -17.35
N GLY A 296 15.89 -3.68 -17.13
CA GLY A 296 16.50 -2.36 -17.19
C GLY A 296 16.07 -1.47 -16.02
N SER A 297 16.11 -0.15 -16.20
CA SER A 297 15.70 0.83 -15.20
C SER A 297 14.19 0.89 -14.96
N GLY A 298 13.40 0.35 -15.89
CA GLY A 298 11.94 0.41 -15.90
C GLY A 298 11.37 1.71 -16.46
N TYR A 299 12.20 2.65 -16.91
CA TYR A 299 11.72 3.89 -17.53
C TYR A 299 11.51 3.70 -19.04
N PRO A 300 10.51 4.39 -19.64
CA PRO A 300 10.26 4.30 -21.07
C PRO A 300 11.39 4.88 -21.94
N SER A 301 12.27 5.68 -21.34
CA SER A 301 13.47 6.24 -21.99
C SER A 301 14.66 5.27 -22.05
N ASP A 302 14.61 4.15 -21.32
CA ASP A 302 15.71 3.19 -21.26
C ASP A 302 15.60 2.15 -22.39
N PRO A 303 16.61 2.05 -23.27
CA PRO A 303 16.63 1.06 -24.35
C PRO A 303 16.48 -0.38 -23.88
N ASN A 304 17.01 -0.73 -22.70
CA ASN A 304 16.91 -2.08 -22.16
C ASN A 304 15.47 -2.41 -21.75
N THR A 305 14.77 -1.45 -21.12
CA THR A 305 13.35 -1.60 -20.78
C THR A 305 12.48 -1.72 -22.02
N VAL A 306 12.72 -0.89 -23.04
CA VAL A 306 11.97 -0.98 -24.30
C VAL A 306 12.24 -2.30 -25.03
N ARG A 307 13.47 -2.80 -24.99
CA ARG A 307 13.81 -4.12 -25.55
C ARG A 307 13.05 -5.21 -24.81
N TRP A 308 13.09 -5.21 -23.48
CA TRP A 308 12.39 -6.18 -22.65
C TRP A 308 10.89 -6.20 -22.95
N LEU A 309 10.25 -5.04 -23.10
CA LEU A 309 8.84 -4.95 -23.50
C LEU A 309 8.55 -5.56 -24.88
N LYS A 310 9.47 -5.50 -25.82
CA LYS A 310 9.26 -6.10 -27.15
C LYS A 310 9.44 -7.62 -27.14
N GLU A 311 10.30 -8.12 -26.27
CA GLU A 311 10.62 -9.55 -26.17
C GLU A 311 9.60 -10.33 -25.33
N ASN A 312 8.89 -9.66 -24.41
CA ASN A 312 8.01 -10.30 -23.41
C ASN A 312 6.54 -9.90 -23.57
N ILE A 313 6.08 -9.79 -24.82
CA ILE A 313 4.68 -9.54 -25.17
C ILE A 313 3.99 -10.83 -25.64
N ASP A 314 2.88 -11.16 -25.00
CA ASP A 314 1.96 -12.20 -25.42
C ASP A 314 0.95 -11.64 -26.45
N PRO A 315 0.69 -12.32 -27.58
CA PRO A 315 -0.22 -11.84 -28.61
C PRO A 315 -1.67 -11.66 -28.15
N VAL A 316 -2.11 -12.36 -27.10
CA VAL A 316 -3.50 -12.32 -26.62
C VAL A 316 -3.59 -11.55 -25.30
N PHE A 317 -2.72 -11.86 -24.34
CA PHE A 317 -2.76 -11.33 -22.98
C PHE A 317 -1.91 -10.05 -22.80
N GLY A 318 -1.05 -9.71 -23.77
CA GLY A 318 -0.20 -8.55 -23.70
C GLY A 318 0.99 -8.75 -22.76
N TYR A 319 0.96 -8.17 -21.57
CA TYR A 319 2.10 -8.16 -20.65
C TYR A 319 1.84 -8.84 -19.32
N PRO A 320 2.89 -9.32 -18.64
CA PRO A 320 2.76 -9.74 -17.25
C PRO A 320 2.36 -8.59 -16.32
N SER A 321 1.82 -8.99 -15.18
CA SER A 321 1.39 -8.21 -14.02
C SER A 321 2.31 -7.06 -13.60
N ILE A 322 3.63 -7.16 -13.83
CA ILE A 322 4.59 -6.11 -13.48
C ILE A 322 4.44 -4.83 -14.33
N ILE A 323 3.82 -4.91 -15.51
CA ILE A 323 3.70 -3.80 -16.46
C ILE A 323 2.46 -2.97 -16.18
N ARG A 324 2.61 -1.65 -16.33
CA ARG A 324 1.53 -0.68 -16.28
C ARG A 324 0.94 -0.49 -17.68
N PHE A 325 -0.25 -1.03 -17.91
CA PHE A 325 -0.96 -0.95 -19.18
C PHE A 325 -1.43 0.47 -19.52
N SER A 326 -1.59 1.33 -18.50
CA SER A 326 -2.02 2.72 -18.69
C SER A 326 -0.93 3.65 -19.24
N TRP A 327 0.32 3.19 -19.40
CA TRP A 327 1.40 3.99 -19.97
C TRP A 327 1.31 4.00 -21.50
N SER A 328 1.50 5.18 -22.10
CA SER A 328 1.44 5.35 -23.57
C SER A 328 2.45 4.47 -24.31
N THR A 329 3.65 4.28 -23.77
CA THR A 329 4.67 3.38 -24.33
C THR A 329 4.17 1.95 -24.39
N THR A 330 3.53 1.47 -23.31
CA THR A 330 2.94 0.12 -23.25
C THR A 330 1.81 -0.02 -24.26
N ALA A 331 0.87 0.92 -24.29
CA ALA A 331 -0.26 0.92 -25.22
C ALA A 331 0.20 0.90 -26.69
N THR A 332 1.18 1.74 -27.05
CA THR A 332 1.72 1.82 -28.42
C THR A 332 2.38 0.51 -28.88
N ILE A 333 3.02 -0.22 -27.97
CA ILE A 333 3.66 -1.50 -28.30
C ILE A 333 2.61 -2.60 -28.41
N LEU A 334 1.60 -2.62 -27.53
CA LEU A 334 0.47 -3.57 -27.59
C LEU A 334 -0.30 -3.43 -28.90
N GLU A 335 -0.67 -2.21 -29.29
CA GLU A 335 -1.42 -1.95 -30.53
C GLU A 335 -0.71 -2.45 -31.80
N LYS A 336 0.63 -2.54 -31.77
CA LYS A 336 1.43 -2.96 -32.93
C LYS A 336 1.71 -4.46 -32.98
N ASN A 337 1.72 -5.15 -31.84
CA ASN A 337 2.26 -6.51 -31.73
C ASN A 337 1.29 -7.52 -31.10
N ALA A 338 0.19 -7.07 -30.49
CA ALA A 338 -0.85 -7.93 -29.93
C ALA A 338 -2.15 -7.89 -30.75
N ALA A 339 -3.03 -8.84 -30.50
CA ALA A 339 -4.35 -8.91 -31.10
C ALA A 339 -5.19 -7.68 -30.73
N SER A 340 -6.00 -7.20 -31.68
CA SER A 340 -6.91 -6.10 -31.43
C SER A 340 -8.05 -6.53 -30.51
N VAL A 341 -8.31 -5.73 -29.47
CA VAL A 341 -9.39 -5.95 -28.51
C VAL A 341 -10.35 -4.77 -28.55
N GLU A 342 -11.62 -5.04 -28.79
CA GLU A 342 -12.70 -4.05 -28.72
C GLU A 342 -13.41 -4.14 -27.37
N TRP A 343 -13.40 -3.03 -26.63
CA TRP A 343 -14.09 -2.93 -25.34
C TRP A 343 -15.46 -2.29 -25.51
N PRO A 344 -16.51 -2.76 -24.79
CA PRO A 344 -17.88 -2.28 -24.96
C PRO A 344 -18.14 -0.82 -24.56
N ASP A 345 -17.13 -0.04 -24.15
CA ASP A 345 -17.24 1.40 -23.96
C ASP A 345 -15.93 2.16 -24.25
N THR A 346 -15.95 2.97 -25.31
CA THR A 346 -15.39 4.34 -25.35
C THR A 346 -16.17 5.15 -26.39
N GLU A 347 -17.48 5.32 -26.20
CA GLU A 347 -18.16 6.45 -26.83
C GLU A 347 -17.60 7.75 -26.21
N VAL A 348 -16.63 8.35 -26.88
CA VAL A 348 -16.35 9.78 -26.73
C VAL A 348 -17.63 10.50 -27.13
N LYS A 349 -18.38 11.03 -26.15
CA LYS A 349 -19.47 11.98 -26.37
C LYS A 349 -18.92 13.19 -27.14
N GLY A 350 -18.88 13.10 -28.47
CA GLY A 350 -18.25 14.12 -29.32
C GLY A 350 -18.14 13.78 -30.80
N SER A 351 -18.24 12.52 -31.24
CA SER A 351 -18.36 12.23 -32.68
C SER A 351 -19.82 12.34 -33.12
N GLN A 352 -20.04 13.12 -34.18
CA GLN A 352 -21.34 13.37 -34.78
C GLN A 352 -22.12 12.07 -34.96
N LYS A 353 -23.40 12.07 -34.56
CA LYS A 353 -24.36 11.07 -35.01
C LYS A 353 -24.42 11.13 -36.53
N THR A 354 -23.64 10.32 -37.22
CA THR A 354 -23.83 10.08 -38.65
C THR A 354 -25.21 9.47 -38.80
N LEU A 355 -26.07 10.24 -39.46
CA LEU A 355 -27.45 9.94 -39.80
C LEU A 355 -27.47 8.82 -40.86
N THR A 356 -27.06 7.61 -40.49
CA THR A 356 -27.07 6.43 -41.39
C THR A 356 -27.59 5.21 -40.66
N LYS A 357 -28.83 5.29 -40.16
CA LYS A 357 -29.69 4.13 -39.93
C LYS A 357 -31.13 4.44 -40.36
N PHE A 358 -31.34 4.49 -41.67
CA PHE A 358 -32.66 4.30 -42.29
C PHE A 358 -32.62 3.02 -43.13
N VAL A 359 -32.48 1.89 -42.45
CA VAL A 359 -32.92 0.59 -42.97
C VAL A 359 -33.78 0.00 -41.88
N LYS A 360 -35.08 -0.09 -42.15
CA LYS A 360 -36.05 -0.72 -41.26
C LYS A 360 -35.72 -2.21 -41.24
N GLU A 361 -35.15 -2.71 -40.14
CA GLU A 361 -34.94 -4.15 -39.96
C GLU A 361 -36.30 -4.87 -40.10
N PRO A 362 -36.35 -6.04 -40.76
CA PRO A 362 -37.59 -6.77 -40.90
C PRO A 362 -38.19 -7.08 -39.53
N GLU A 363 -39.50 -6.84 -39.38
CA GLU A 363 -40.28 -7.00 -38.14
C GLU A 363 -40.49 -8.48 -37.76
N THR A 364 -39.45 -9.32 -37.84
CA THR A 364 -39.54 -10.76 -37.56
C THR A 364 -39.06 -11.15 -36.16
N ASN A 365 -38.37 -10.26 -35.43
CA ASN A 365 -37.88 -10.56 -34.09
C ASN A 365 -38.76 -9.92 -33.01
N SER A 366 -39.32 -10.75 -32.12
CA SER A 366 -40.02 -10.30 -30.90
C SER A 366 -39.15 -9.33 -30.09
N LYS A 367 -39.77 -8.34 -29.42
CA LYS A 367 -39.09 -7.44 -28.47
C LYS A 367 -38.25 -8.19 -27.44
N LEU A 368 -38.66 -9.41 -27.09
CA LEU A 368 -37.92 -10.30 -26.20
C LEU A 368 -36.58 -10.77 -26.81
N MET A 369 -36.55 -11.12 -28.09
CA MET A 369 -35.35 -11.56 -28.80
C MET A 369 -34.33 -10.43 -28.91
N GLN A 370 -34.79 -9.21 -29.24
CA GLN A 370 -33.94 -8.03 -29.26
C GLN A 370 -33.35 -7.72 -27.88
N LYS A 371 -34.17 -7.80 -26.81
CA LYS A 371 -33.72 -7.58 -25.43
C LYS A 371 -32.67 -8.60 -24.97
N LEU A 372 -32.77 -9.84 -25.45
CA LEU A 372 -31.84 -10.93 -25.10
C LEU A 372 -30.65 -11.04 -26.07
N GLY A 373 -30.55 -10.17 -27.09
CA GLY A 373 -29.49 -10.23 -28.10
C GLY A 373 -29.56 -11.46 -29.02
N LEU A 374 -30.72 -12.13 -29.07
CA LEU A 374 -30.91 -13.37 -29.83
C LEU A 374 -31.22 -13.06 -31.28
N LYS A 375 -30.55 -13.77 -32.20
CA LYS A 375 -30.79 -13.71 -33.64
C LYS A 375 -30.96 -15.13 -34.17
N ALA A 376 -31.88 -15.32 -35.12
CA ALA A 376 -31.96 -16.58 -35.85
C ALA A 376 -30.66 -16.80 -36.63
N VAL A 377 -30.06 -17.98 -36.48
CA VAL A 377 -28.86 -18.34 -37.24
C VAL A 377 -29.31 -18.76 -38.64
N ALA A 378 -28.98 -17.93 -39.63
CA ALA A 378 -29.38 -18.20 -41.01
C ALA A 378 -28.41 -19.16 -41.73
N ASP A 379 -27.11 -19.15 -41.39
CA ASP A 379 -26.11 -19.97 -42.07
C ASP A 379 -24.94 -20.29 -41.13
N PHE A 380 -24.69 -21.59 -40.88
CA PHE A 380 -23.37 -22.10 -40.53
C PHE A 380 -22.81 -22.69 -41.83
N VAL A 381 -21.92 -21.96 -42.51
CA VAL A 381 -21.13 -22.48 -43.65
C VAL A 381 -19.67 -22.51 -43.24
#